data_AF-A0A538ARZ1-F1
#
_entry.id   AF-A0A538ARZ1-F1
#
_cell.length_a   1.000
_cell.length_b   1.000
_cell.length_c   1.000
_cell.angle_alpha   90.00
_cell.angle_beta   90.00
_cell.angle_gamma   90.00
#
_symmetry.space_group_name_H-M   'P 1'
#
loop_
_entity.id
_entity.type
_entity.pdbx_description
1 polymer ?
#
loop_
_entity_poly.entity_id
_entity_poly.type
_entity_poly.pdbx_seq_one_letter_code
_entity_poly.pdbx_strand_id
1 'polypeptide(L)'
;MAKFESSAFKECQECHTMTVATGQLPEIAPPAIPVRWLPHSIFDHGVHRPIVCTECHNASTSKETTDVLLPSVKVCRECHRSAGGARAGCVECHLHHDKSKERDLNGPFTIERLRRSGSR
;
A
#
# COMPACT_ATOMS: atom_id res chain seq x y z
N MET A 1 -31.21 30.93 -6.21
CA MET A 1 -30.71 29.56 -6.00
C MET A 1 -29.74 29.25 -7.13
N ALA A 2 -28.46 29.56 -6.95
CA ALA A 2 -27.45 29.29 -7.96
C ALA A 2 -27.24 27.78 -8.04
N LYS A 3 -27.55 27.19 -9.20
CA LYS A 3 -27.20 25.81 -9.53
C LYS A 3 -25.69 25.76 -9.66
N PHE A 4 -25.02 25.09 -8.73
CA PHE A 4 -23.62 24.70 -8.91
C PHE A 4 -23.58 23.69 -10.06
N GLU A 5 -23.12 24.14 -11.23
CA GLU A 5 -22.78 23.26 -12.34
C GLU A 5 -21.48 22.53 -11.98
N SER A 6 -21.63 21.33 -11.41
CA SER A 6 -20.54 20.39 -11.16
C SER A 6 -20.41 19.47 -12.38
N SER A 7 -19.38 19.68 -13.21
CA SER A 7 -19.09 18.73 -14.31
C SER A 7 -17.62 18.55 -14.68
N ALA A 8 -16.66 18.99 -13.86
CA ALA A 8 -15.24 18.85 -14.19
C ALA A 8 -14.34 18.23 -13.11
N PHE A 9 -14.81 18.07 -11.87
CA PHE A 9 -14.02 17.46 -10.80
C PHE A 9 -14.90 16.49 -10.02
N LYS A 10 -14.40 15.26 -9.75
CA LYS A 10 -15.03 14.38 -8.76
C LYS A 10 -14.99 15.13 -7.42
N GLU A 11 -16.16 15.46 -6.89
CA GLU A 11 -16.26 16.28 -5.69
C GLU A 11 -15.92 15.45 -4.44
N CYS A 12 -15.42 16.10 -3.37
CA CYS A 12 -14.98 15.41 -2.16
C CYS A 12 -16.06 14.47 -1.57
N GLN A 13 -17.33 14.81 -1.74
CA GLN A 13 -18.49 14.03 -1.30
C GLN A 13 -18.63 12.64 -1.95
N GLU A 14 -17.94 12.36 -3.06
CA GLU A 14 -17.97 11.03 -3.69
C GLU A 14 -17.31 9.96 -2.80
N CYS A 15 -16.36 10.37 -1.95
CA CYS A 15 -15.67 9.48 -1.03
C CYS A 15 -15.96 9.82 0.43
N HIS A 16 -16.18 11.10 0.75
CA HIS A 16 -16.30 11.58 2.12
C HIS A 16 -17.74 11.92 2.50
N THR A 17 -18.11 11.64 3.74
CA THR A 17 -19.31 12.27 4.33
C THR A 17 -18.94 13.68 4.79
N MET A 18 -19.70 14.68 4.35
CA MET A 18 -19.44 16.09 4.66
C MET A 18 -20.61 16.73 5.39
N THR A 19 -20.31 17.51 6.42
CA THR A 19 -21.29 18.36 7.11
C THR A 19 -20.93 19.82 6.82
N VAL A 20 -21.87 20.59 6.26
CA VAL A 20 -21.67 21.98 5.87
C VAL A 20 -22.60 22.88 6.69
N ALA A 21 -22.03 23.88 7.37
CA ALA A 21 -22.77 24.88 8.14
C ALA A 21 -22.40 26.30 7.70
N THR A 22 -23.38 27.21 7.67
CA THR A 22 -23.18 28.58 7.20
C THR A 22 -22.18 29.34 8.08
N GLY A 23 -21.17 29.95 7.47
CA GLY A 23 -20.13 30.70 8.19
C GLY A 23 -19.06 29.84 8.86
N GLN A 24 -19.06 28.52 8.63
CA GLN A 24 -18.06 27.58 9.14
C GLN A 24 -17.39 26.81 7.99
N LEU A 25 -16.17 26.32 8.23
CA LEU A 25 -15.51 25.41 7.31
C LEU A 25 -16.25 24.06 7.30
N PRO A 26 -16.34 23.36 6.15
CA PRO A 26 -16.91 22.03 6.07
C PRO A 26 -16.17 21.03 6.97
N GLU A 27 -16.92 20.19 7.69
CA GLU A 27 -16.36 19.03 8.37
C GLU A 27 -16.36 17.84 7.42
N ILE A 28 -15.21 17.18 7.27
CA ILE A 28 -15.00 16.10 6.31
C ILE A 28 -14.62 14.83 7.07
N ALA A 29 -15.52 13.85 7.11
CA ALA A 29 -15.22 12.55 7.71
C ALA A 29 -14.28 11.75 6.79
N PRO A 30 -13.28 11.03 7.32
CA PRO A 30 -12.44 10.13 6.52
C PRO A 30 -13.29 9.08 5.81
N PRO A 31 -12.91 8.68 4.58
CA PRO A 31 -13.64 7.66 3.85
C PRO A 31 -13.35 6.29 4.48
N ALA A 32 -14.24 5.32 4.29
CA ALA A 32 -14.02 3.94 4.70
C ALA A 32 -13.06 3.19 3.76
N ILE A 33 -11.99 3.85 3.31
CA ILE A 33 -10.97 3.32 2.40
C ILE A 33 -9.66 3.18 3.20
N PRO A 34 -9.06 1.98 3.26
CA PRO A 34 -7.80 1.82 3.95
C PRO A 34 -6.69 2.57 3.20
N VAL A 35 -5.79 3.21 3.96
CA VAL A 35 -4.57 3.84 3.40
C VAL A 35 -3.71 2.80 2.66
N ARG A 36 -3.82 1.53 3.06
CA ARG A 36 -3.09 0.41 2.45
C ARG A 36 -3.92 -0.89 2.49
N TRP A 37 -4.19 -1.45 1.31
CA TRP A 37 -4.95 -2.70 1.18
C TRP A 37 -4.17 -3.96 1.56
N LEU A 38 -2.84 -3.97 1.37
CA LEU A 38 -1.98 -5.11 1.69
C LEU A 38 -0.90 -4.70 2.70
N PRO A 39 -1.21 -4.70 4.01
CA PRO A 39 -0.37 -4.10 5.05
C PRO A 39 0.98 -4.80 5.24
N HIS A 40 1.13 -6.05 4.80
CA HIS A 40 2.37 -6.81 4.87
C HIS A 40 3.06 -6.96 3.52
N SER A 41 2.54 -6.39 2.44
CA SER A 41 3.28 -6.39 1.19
C SER A 41 4.50 -5.47 1.30
N ILE A 42 5.46 -5.59 0.40
CA ILE A 42 6.48 -4.58 0.16
C ILE A 42 6.65 -4.41 -1.35
N PHE A 43 6.92 -3.19 -1.79
CA PHE A 43 7.19 -2.87 -3.19
C PHE A 43 8.03 -1.59 -3.26
N ASP A 44 9.05 -1.59 -4.10
CA ASP A 44 9.95 -0.46 -4.33
C ASP A 44 9.85 0.02 -5.78
N HIS A 45 9.30 1.22 -5.99
CA HIS A 45 9.23 1.84 -7.32
C HIS A 45 10.61 2.17 -7.90
N GLY A 46 11.64 2.36 -7.07
CA GLY A 46 12.98 2.74 -7.50
C GLY A 46 13.61 1.70 -8.42
N VAL A 47 13.57 0.42 -8.03
CA VAL A 47 14.12 -0.68 -8.83
C VAL A 47 13.26 -1.02 -10.06
N HIS A 48 11.99 -0.59 -10.08
CA HIS A 48 11.06 -0.81 -11.20
C HIS A 48 10.94 0.39 -12.14
N ARG A 49 11.66 1.49 -11.89
CA ARG A 49 11.60 2.72 -12.68
C ARG A 49 11.78 2.55 -14.21
N PRO A 50 12.56 1.57 -14.72
CA PRO A 50 12.66 1.34 -16.16
C PRO A 50 11.37 0.82 -16.82
N ILE A 51 10.40 0.35 -16.03
CA ILE A 51 9.14 -0.23 -16.51
C ILE A 51 8.08 0.87 -16.58
N VAL A 52 7.31 0.92 -17.68
CA VAL A 52 6.20 1.86 -17.81
C VAL A 52 5.08 1.51 -16.82
N CYS A 53 4.53 2.54 -16.16
CA CYS A 53 3.57 2.38 -15.05
C CYS A 53 2.36 1.51 -15.42
N THR A 54 1.94 1.54 -16.68
CA THR A 54 0.77 0.83 -17.21
C THR A 54 0.96 -0.68 -17.31
N GLU A 55 2.20 -1.19 -17.25
CA GLU A 55 2.42 -2.65 -17.17
C GLU A 55 1.88 -3.23 -15.85
N CYS A 56 1.81 -2.41 -14.80
CA CYS A 56 1.30 -2.81 -13.48
C CYS A 56 -0.08 -2.19 -13.17
N HIS A 57 -0.28 -0.91 -13.49
CA HIS A 57 -1.48 -0.17 -13.09
C HIS A 57 -2.33 0.23 -14.30
N ASN A 58 -3.53 -0.35 -14.41
CA ASN A 58 -4.53 0.03 -15.42
C ASN A 58 -5.29 1.31 -15.05
N ALA A 59 -4.56 2.32 -14.56
CA ALA A 59 -5.10 3.57 -14.05
C ALA A 59 -5.83 4.37 -15.14
N SER A 60 -5.34 4.31 -16.38
CA SER A 60 -5.92 5.03 -17.52
C SER A 60 -7.34 4.58 -17.88
N THR A 61 -7.73 3.36 -17.49
CA THR A 61 -9.05 2.79 -17.76
C THR A 61 -9.93 2.66 -16.53
N SER A 62 -9.42 2.97 -15.34
CA SER A 62 -10.17 2.90 -14.09
C SER A 62 -11.20 4.02 -14.00
N LYS A 63 -12.41 3.67 -13.56
CA LYS A 63 -13.54 4.60 -13.44
C LYS A 63 -14.18 4.52 -12.06
N GLU A 64 -14.12 3.35 -11.44
CA GLU A 64 -14.79 3.04 -10.18
C GLU A 64 -13.79 2.92 -9.03
N THR A 65 -14.24 3.26 -7.81
CA THR A 65 -13.42 3.11 -6.60
C THR A 65 -13.14 1.65 -6.25
N THR A 66 -13.91 0.71 -6.79
CA THR A 66 -13.66 -0.73 -6.71
C THR A 66 -12.48 -1.18 -7.56
N ASP A 67 -12.03 -0.36 -8.52
CA ASP A 67 -10.81 -0.60 -9.26
C ASP A 67 -9.62 -0.24 -8.36
N VAL A 68 -9.25 -1.12 -7.44
CA VAL A 68 -8.20 -0.89 -6.42
C VAL A 68 -6.82 -0.57 -7.04
N LEU A 69 -6.67 -0.72 -8.37
CA LEU A 69 -5.44 -0.50 -9.12
C LEU A 69 -4.24 -1.28 -8.60
N LEU A 70 -4.47 -2.35 -7.83
CA LEU A 70 -3.44 -3.29 -7.41
C LEU A 70 -3.26 -4.35 -8.51
N PRO A 71 -2.05 -4.52 -9.07
CA PRO A 71 -1.80 -5.59 -10.02
C PRO A 71 -2.00 -6.96 -9.38
N SER A 72 -2.40 -7.93 -10.21
CA SER A 72 -2.28 -9.34 -9.84
C SER A 72 -0.80 -9.70 -9.65
N VAL A 73 -0.51 -10.59 -8.68
CA VAL A 73 0.83 -11.16 -8.47
C VAL A 73 1.42 -11.80 -9.73
N LYS A 74 0.57 -12.16 -10.71
CA LYS A 74 1.01 -12.65 -12.01
C LYS A 74 2.01 -11.70 -12.68
N VAL A 75 1.76 -10.39 -12.67
CA VAL A 75 2.65 -9.39 -13.31
C VAL A 75 4.04 -9.43 -12.69
N CYS A 76 4.11 -9.47 -11.35
CA CYS A 76 5.38 -9.56 -10.63
C CYS A 76 6.17 -10.83 -10.99
N ARG A 77 5.46 -11.96 -11.13
CA ARG A 77 6.04 -13.28 -11.43
C ARG A 77 6.54 -13.43 -12.86
N GLU A 78 6.26 -12.48 -13.74
CA GLU A 78 6.86 -12.45 -15.07
C GLU A 78 8.37 -12.20 -14.98
N CYS A 79 8.83 -11.41 -14.00
CA CYS A 79 10.26 -11.18 -13.74
C CYS A 79 10.78 -11.89 -12.47
N HIS A 80 9.98 -11.93 -11.39
CA HIS A 80 10.31 -12.60 -10.13
C HIS A 80 9.99 -14.08 -10.18
N ARG A 81 10.88 -14.88 -10.78
CA ARG A 81 10.71 -16.32 -10.99
C ARG A 81 11.97 -17.09 -10.62
N SER A 82 11.82 -18.35 -10.25
CA SER A 82 12.92 -19.22 -9.78
C SER A 82 13.97 -19.51 -10.85
N ALA A 83 13.60 -19.49 -12.13
CA ALA A 83 14.49 -19.78 -13.25
C ALA A 83 14.77 -18.52 -14.07
N GLY A 84 15.92 -17.87 -13.79
CA GLY A 84 16.41 -16.72 -14.55
C GLY A 84 15.49 -15.50 -14.46
N GLY A 85 15.85 -14.55 -13.61
CA GLY A 85 15.06 -13.33 -13.39
C GLY A 85 15.44 -12.67 -12.07
N ALA A 86 14.59 -11.74 -11.62
CA ALA A 86 14.70 -11.21 -10.28
C ALA A 86 14.44 -12.31 -9.25
N ARG A 87 15.06 -12.18 -8.07
CA ARG A 87 14.86 -13.10 -6.94
C ARG A 87 13.36 -13.28 -6.66
N ALA A 88 12.94 -14.50 -6.33
CA ALA A 88 11.52 -14.86 -6.22
C ALA A 88 11.15 -15.41 -4.82
N GLY A 89 11.96 -15.10 -3.81
CA GLY A 89 11.68 -15.50 -2.44
C GLY A 89 10.41 -14.84 -1.90
N CYS A 90 9.76 -15.47 -0.92
CA CYS A 90 8.54 -14.94 -0.30
C CYS A 90 8.76 -13.52 0.26
N VAL A 91 9.97 -13.26 0.76
CA VAL A 91 10.37 -11.99 1.37
C VAL A 91 10.57 -10.85 0.36
N GLU A 92 10.53 -11.12 -0.95
CA GLU A 92 10.54 -10.06 -1.96
C GLU A 92 9.22 -9.29 -2.00
N CYS A 93 8.12 -9.98 -1.70
CA CYS A 93 6.78 -9.42 -1.76
C CYS A 93 6.18 -9.25 -0.37
N HIS A 94 6.59 -10.04 0.61
CA HIS A 94 6.05 -10.04 1.96
C HIS A 94 7.09 -9.54 2.97
N LEU A 95 6.70 -8.56 3.78
CA LEU A 95 7.46 -8.15 4.95
C LEU A 95 7.64 -9.36 5.86
N HIS A 96 8.91 -9.73 6.08
CA HIS A 96 9.29 -10.76 7.03
C HIS A 96 9.93 -10.10 8.24
N HIS A 97 9.36 -10.36 9.41
CA HIS A 97 9.54 -9.65 10.67
C HIS A 97 9.12 -8.17 10.62
N ASP A 98 8.26 -7.79 11.56
CA ASP A 98 7.93 -6.39 11.77
C ASP A 98 9.01 -5.77 12.66
N LYS A 99 9.96 -5.07 12.05
CA LYS A 99 11.08 -4.43 12.77
C LYS A 99 10.63 -3.48 13.87
N SER A 100 9.43 -2.89 13.77
CA SER A 100 8.88 -2.05 14.83
C SER A 100 8.50 -2.83 16.10
N LYS A 101 8.38 -4.16 15.98
CA LYS A 101 8.05 -5.10 17.06
C LYS A 101 9.24 -6.01 17.41
N GLU A 102 10.38 -5.85 16.75
CA GLU A 102 11.57 -6.61 17.08
C GLU A 102 12.09 -6.18 18.45
N ARG A 103 12.58 -7.16 19.21
CA ARG A 103 13.17 -6.92 20.52
C ARG A 103 14.53 -6.25 20.30
N ASP A 104 14.87 -5.25 21.12
CA ASP A 104 16.20 -4.65 21.06
C ASP A 104 17.26 -5.71 21.40
N LEU A 105 18.11 -6.02 20.41
CA LEU A 105 19.22 -6.96 20.52
C LEU A 105 20.58 -6.24 20.68
N ASN A 106 20.58 -4.96 21.08
CA ASN A 106 21.79 -4.25 21.47
C ASN A 106 22.39 -4.85 22.74
N GLY A 107 23.66 -5.26 22.63
CA GLY A 107 24.37 -6.05 23.64
C GLY A 107 24.95 -5.23 24.81
N PRO A 108 25.81 -5.87 25.64
CA PRO A 108 26.44 -7.17 25.41
C PRO A 108 25.55 -8.38 25.81
N PHE A 109 25.43 -9.36 24.92
CA PHE A 109 24.79 -10.66 25.18
C PHE A 109 25.77 -11.81 24.99
N THR A 110 25.62 -12.87 25.79
CA THR A 110 26.34 -14.13 25.59
C THR A 110 25.58 -15.03 24.62
N ILE A 111 26.30 -15.94 23.93
CA ILE A 111 25.69 -16.95 23.03
C ILE A 111 24.63 -17.77 23.78
N GLU A 112 24.90 -18.15 25.03
CA GLU A 112 23.97 -18.90 25.88
C GLU A 112 22.66 -18.13 26.13
N ARG A 113 22.76 -16.82 26.38
CA ARG A 113 21.59 -15.96 26.61
C ARG A 113 20.71 -15.87 25.35
N LEU A 114 21.30 -15.74 24.18
CA LEU A 114 20.57 -15.63 22.91
C LEU A 114 19.85 -16.94 22.54
N ARG A 115 20.46 -18.09 22.82
CA ARG A 115 19.84 -19.41 22.57
C ARG A 115 18.60 -19.66 23.44
N ARG A 116 18.60 -19.21 24.70
CA ARG A 116 17.45 -19.37 25.60
C ARG A 116 16.26 -18.48 25.26
N SER A 117 16.49 -17.32 24.65
CA SER A 117 15.42 -16.38 24.26
C SER A 117 14.59 -16.82 23.04
N GLY A 118 14.99 -17.89 22.35
CA GLY A 118 14.36 -18.37 21.11
C GLY A 118 13.30 -19.47 21.28
N SER A 119 13.05 -19.99 22.48
CA SER A 119 11.98 -20.98 22.69
C SER A 119 10.68 -20.29 23.11
N ARG A 120 9.84 -19.96 22.14
CA ARG A 120 8.40 -19.80 22.33
C ARG A 120 7.69 -20.68 21.33
#